data_AF-R6IK43-F1
#
_entry.id   AF-R6IK43-F1
#
_cell.length_a   1.000
_cell.length_b   1.000
_cell.length_c   1.000
_cell.angle_alpha   90.00
_cell.angle_beta   90.00
_cell.angle_gamma   90.00
#
_symmetry.space_group_name_H-M   'P 1'
#
loop_
_entity.id
_entity.type
_entity.pdbx_description
1 polymer ?
#
loop_
_entity_poly.entity_id
_entity_poly.type
_entity_poly.pdbx_seq_one_letter_code
_entity_poly.pdbx_strand_id
1 'polypeptide(L)' 'MKLLDRCNNVSFMAHGFSPSKLGEYIEETRKFILPLLTETRRRYPEFYDACFLLKYQICCVINSLEAVLSMTKNRTEI' A
#
# COMPACT_ATOMS: atom_id res chain seq x y z
N MET A 1 1.53 -16.26 3.64
CA MET A 1 2.89 -15.74 3.91
C MET A 1 3.23 -14.48 3.12
N LYS A 2 3.22 -14.48 1.77
CA LYS A 2 3.69 -13.33 0.95
C LYS A 2 3.03 -11.97 1.24
N LEU A 3 1.77 -11.95 1.68
CA LEU A 3 1.05 -10.71 2.00
C LEU A 3 1.41 -10.12 3.39
N LEU A 4 1.70 -10.97 4.37
CA LEU A 4 2.21 -10.55 5.68
C LEU A 4 3.61 -9.92 5.56
N ASP A 5 4.43 -10.45 4.65
CA ASP A 5 5.72 -9.85 4.29
C ASP A 5 5.59 -8.45 3.71
N ARG A 6 4.50 -8.16 2.99
CA ARG A 6 4.22 -6.81 2.47
C ARG A 6 3.83 -5.87 3.60
N CYS A 7 3.09 -6.34 4.61
CA CYS A 7 2.77 -5.54 5.80
C CYS A 7 4.00 -5.21 6.64
N ASN A 8 4.93 -6.15 6.77
CA ASN A 8 6.15 -5.96 7.57
C ASN A 8 7.21 -5.10 6.85
N ASN A 9 7.37 -5.25 5.53
CA ASN A 9 8.37 -4.51 4.76
C ASN A 9 8.00 -3.07 4.46
N VAL A 10 6.72 -2.72 4.53
CA VAL A 10 6.25 -1.41 4.09
C VAL A 10 6.71 -0.26 4.98
N SER A 11 6.91 -0.53 6.28
CA SER A 11 7.51 0.41 7.22
C SER A 11 8.96 0.74 6.83
N PHE A 12 9.62 -0.19 6.11
CA PHE A 12 10.99 -0.05 5.62
C PHE A 12 11.08 0.61 4.25
N MET A 13 10.04 0.52 3.41
CA MET A 13 10.03 1.14 2.08
C MET A 13 10.07 2.67 2.16
N ALA A 14 9.45 3.27 3.18
CA ALA A 14 9.57 4.70 3.48
C ALA A 14 11.03 5.14 3.70
N HIS A 15 11.87 4.25 4.23
CA HIS A 15 13.29 4.50 4.49
C HIS A 15 14.20 4.18 3.29
N GLY A 16 13.77 3.30 2.37
CA GLY A 16 14.59 2.80 1.27
C GLY A 16 14.27 3.40 -0.11
N PHE A 17 13.09 3.96 -0.31
CA PHE A 17 12.67 4.49 -1.61
C PHE A 17 12.92 5.99 -1.75
N SER A 18 13.31 6.42 -2.96
CA SER A 18 13.24 7.83 -3.32
C SER A 18 11.78 8.30 -3.35
N PRO A 19 11.52 9.61 -3.18
CA PRO A 19 10.17 10.17 -3.25
C PRO A 19 9.41 9.79 -4.54
N SER A 20 10.09 9.79 -5.69
CA SER A 20 9.51 9.39 -6.98
C SER A 20 9.13 7.91 -7.00
N LYS A 21 10.02 7.03 -6.51
CA LYS A 21 9.78 5.58 -6.47
C LYS A 21 8.65 5.23 -5.50
N LEU A 22 8.51 5.99 -4.42
CA LEU A 22 7.41 5.83 -3.47
C LEU A 22 6.07 6.22 -4.10
N GLY A 23 6.02 7.29 -4.90
CA GLY A 23 4.85 7.67 -5.69
C GLY A 23 4.44 6.58 -6.70
N GLU A 24 5.38 6.06 -7.48
CA GLU A 24 5.13 4.95 -8.42
C GLU A 24 4.54 3.73 -7.70
N TYR A 25 5.11 3.37 -6.55
CA TYR A 25 4.67 2.24 -5.76
C TYR A 25 3.23 2.39 -5.23
N ILE A 26 2.85 3.59 -4.79
CA ILE A 26 1.48 3.91 -4.36
C ILE A 26 0.50 3.72 -5.53
N GLU A 27 0.84 4.25 -6.70
CA GLU A 27 0.00 4.17 -7.89
C GLU A 27 -0.14 2.74 -8.42
N GLU A 28 0.95 1.98 -8.49
CA GLU A 28 0.90 0.55 -8.87
C GLU A 28 0.03 -0.26 -7.90
N THR A 29 0.13 0.02 -6.60
CA THR A 29 -0.66 -0.67 -5.57
C THR A 29 -2.16 -0.39 -5.75
N ARG A 30 -2.52 0.88 -6.00
CA ARG A 30 -3.91 1.28 -6.27
C ARG A 30 -4.44 0.64 -7.55
N LYS A 31 -3.64 0.64 -8.61
CA LYS A 31 -4.04 0.19 -9.95
C LYS A 31 -4.18 -1.32 -10.08
N PHE A 32 -3.32 -2.10 -9.42
CA PHE A 32 -3.24 -3.53 -9.66
C PHE A 32 -3.64 -4.37 -8.44
N ILE A 33 -3.21 -3.99 -7.23
CA ILE A 33 -3.36 -4.83 -6.05
C ILE A 33 -4.75 -4.72 -5.43
N LEU A 34 -5.29 -3.50 -5.29
CA LEU A 34 -6.63 -3.30 -4.72
C LEU A 34 -7.76 -3.94 -5.58
N PRO A 35 -7.73 -3.84 -6.93
CA PRO A 35 -8.70 -4.54 -7.77
C PRO A 35 -8.57 -6.07 -7.66
N LEU A 36 -7.34 -6.60 -7.60
CA LEU A 36 -7.11 -8.03 -7.44
C LEU A 36 -7.70 -8.58 -6.14
N LEU A 37 -7.52 -7.89 -5.02
CA LEU A 37 -8.14 -8.27 -3.74
C LEU A 37 -9.67 -8.21 -3.79
N THR A 38 -10.21 -7.21 -4.49
CA THR A 38 -11.66 -7.06 -4.66
C THR A 38 -12.23 -8.22 -5.48
N GLU A 39 -11.57 -8.61 -6.57
CA GLU A 39 -11.99 -9.73 -7.41
C GLU A 39 -11.76 -11.08 -6.73
N THR A 40 -10.68 -11.25 -5.97
CA THR A 40 -10.40 -12.47 -5.21
C THR A 40 -11.48 -12.70 -4.17
N ARG A 41 -11.85 -11.66 -3.41
CA ARG A 41 -12.96 -11.70 -2.45
C ARG A 41 -14.29 -12.08 -3.10
N ARG A 42 -14.53 -11.66 -4.35
CA ARG A 42 -15.75 -11.98 -5.11
C ARG A 42 -15.77 -13.44 -5.58
N ARG A 43 -14.61 -13.96 -6.02
CA ARG A 43 -14.48 -15.32 -6.56
C ARG A 43 -14.36 -16.40 -5.49
N TYR A 44 -13.78 -16.07 -4.35
CA TYR A 44 -13.47 -17.01 -3.27
C TYR A 44 -13.97 -16.45 -1.92
N PRO A 45 -15.27 -16.56 -1.62
CA PRO A 45 -15.86 -16.03 -0.40
C PRO A 45 -15.26 -16.62 0.89
N GLU A 46 -14.71 -17.84 0.83
CA GLU A 46 -14.01 -18.50 1.94
C GLU A 46 -12.79 -17.71 2.43
N PHE A 47 -12.24 -16.82 1.59
CA PHE A 47 -11.13 -15.94 1.95
C PHE A 47 -11.57 -14.51 2.27
N TYR A 48 -12.86 -14.27 2.52
CA TYR A 48 -13.41 -12.92 2.72
C TYR A 48 -12.65 -12.14 3.81
N ASP A 49 -12.53 -12.71 5.01
CA ASP A 49 -11.90 -12.04 6.16
C ASP A 49 -10.42 -11.75 5.90
N ALA A 50 -9.72 -12.70 5.29
CA ALA A 50 -8.33 -12.52 4.89
C ALA A 50 -8.20 -11.39 3.86
N CYS A 51 -9.04 -11.37 2.82
CA CYS A 51 -9.03 -10.30 1.81
C CYS A 51 -9.36 -8.93 2.41
N PHE A 52 -10.29 -8.88 3.36
CA PHE A 52 -10.66 -7.66 4.08
C PHE A 52 -9.46 -7.11 4.88
N LEU A 53 -8.84 -7.94 5.72
CA LEU A 53 -7.70 -7.54 6.54
C LEU A 53 -6.52 -7.07 5.68
N LEU A 54 -6.25 -7.76 4.57
CA LEU A 54 -5.18 -7.41 3.64
C LEU A 54 -5.44 -6.08 2.94
N LYS A 55 -6.67 -5.87 2.45
CA LYS A 55 -7.05 -4.61 1.83
C LYS A 55 -6.94 -3.47 2.84
N TYR A 56 -7.43 -3.67 4.06
CA TYR A 56 -7.36 -2.67 5.12
C TYR A 56 -5.89 -2.27 5.40
N GLN A 57 -5.03 -3.25 5.64
CA GLN A 57 -3.63 -2.99 5.96
C GLN A 57 -2.89 -2.31 4.81
N ILE A 58 -3.11 -2.73 3.56
CA ILE A 58 -2.53 -2.07 2.38
C ILE A 58 -2.99 -0.62 2.28
N CYS A 59 -4.28 -0.34 2.50
CA CYS A 59 -4.81 1.01 2.46
C CYS A 59 -4.21 1.91 3.55
N CYS A 60 -4.14 1.44 4.81
CA CYS A 60 -3.51 2.19 5.90
C CYS A 60 -2.10 2.62 5.54
N VAL A 61 -1.35 1.68 4.99
CA VAL A 61 0.05 1.84 4.61
C VAL A 61 0.25 2.84 3.48
N ILE A 62 -0.45 2.69 2.36
CA ILE A 62 -0.26 3.59 1.22
C ILE A 62 -0.68 5.01 1.58
N ASN A 63 -1.72 5.16 2.41
CA ASN A 63 -2.17 6.47 2.90
C ASN A 63 -1.12 7.11 3.82
N SER A 64 -0.48 6.33 4.70
CA SER A 64 0.62 6.84 5.53
C SER A 64 1.83 7.25 4.68
N LEU A 65 2.18 6.48 3.65
CA LEU A 65 3.29 6.81 2.74
C LEU A 65 3.00 8.08 1.92
N GLU A 66 1.77 8.22 1.42
CA GLU A 66 1.31 9.41 0.70
C GLU A 66 1.33 10.67 1.58
N ALA A 67 0.94 10.54 2.85
CA ALA A 67 1.01 11.63 3.82
C ALA A 67 2.46 12.08 4.08
N VAL A 68 3.38 11.12 4.32
CA VAL A 68 4.80 11.42 4.50
C VAL A 68 5.39 12.09 3.26
N LEU A 69 5.10 11.57 2.07
CA LEU A 69 5.58 12.13 0.79
C LEU A 69 5.11 13.58 0.60
N SER A 70 3.83 13.85 0.92
CA SER A 70 3.25 15.19 0.85
C SER A 70 3.89 16.15 1.84
N MET A 71 4.20 15.69 3.06
CA MET A 71 4.91 16.49 4.06
C MET A 71 6.36 16.82 3.65
N THR A 72 7.06 15.91 2.98
CA THR A 72 8.43 16.16 2.49
C THR A 72 8.44 17.18 1.35
N LYS A 73 7.45 17.10 0.44
CA LYS A 73 7.31 18.05 -0.68
C LYS A 73 7.04 19.48 -0.18
N ASN A 74 6.13 19.64 0.79
CA ASN A 74 5.86 20.94 1.41
C ASN A 74 7.05 21.51 2.19
N ARG A 75 8.03 20.69 2.60
CA ARG A 75 9.23 21.14 3.34
C ARG A 75 10.37 21.59 2.43
N THR A 76 10.31 21.26 1.14
CA THR A 76 11.30 21.65 0.12
C THR A 76 10.88 22.90 -0.67
N GLU A 77 9.63 23.35 -0.49
CA GLU A 77 9.06 24.56 -1.11
C GLU A 77 9.06 25.79 -0.17
N ILE A 78 9.75 25.72 0.98
CA ILE A 78 9.91 26.80 1.98
C ILE A 78 11.38 27.22 2.07
#